data_AF-A0A951P1V5-F1
#
_entry.id   AF-A0A951P1V5-F1
#
_cell.length_a   1.000
_cell.length_b   1.000
_cell.length_c   1.000
_cell.angle_alpha   90.00
_cell.angle_beta   90.00
_cell.angle_gamma   90.00
#
_symmetry.space_group_name_H-M   'P 1'
#
loop_
_entity.id
_entity.type
_entity.pdbx_description
1 polymer ?
#
loop_
_entity_poly.entity_id
_entity_poly.type
_entity_poly.pdbx_seq_one_letter_code
_entity_poly.pdbx_strand_id
1 'polypeptide(L)'
;MRVSIGTPSESDRESKTTSHSTYIKSDNEAAYQPLLNLAASVNSVCLEEYSKQLDDLWSTPNIEITRVRKQLADIKNKVDLIDQRLNSLLNDSIGPISIRGNVIKMYVSRIGHLEFRKEAESNYEIINMLLESISQILETAECPPGDSTTISTNKLLQLNVLKDGDRASAVVGAMIAIELRRLHVEQLVRKDRKRRNKTLLLVSTYILVIAICIIILPLLTTIFPKVSDISFLGFIKGFNVVNSTESLSSQPIHLLGIPAAVIIWSFIGSFAATIHRFNRRSVYYFDDAIKWMITRHVQGIVLSSAFYLILTSGLFLPSSGDSQSLIKDKVILVLSFLIGFSDRFVDSVFNTLIERYSGKSKSPEPKSNLCDRDSE
;
A
#
# COMPACT_ATOMS: atom_id res chain seq x y z
N MET A 1 -16.92 -41.74 19.76
CA MET A 1 -15.97 -41.07 18.86
C MET A 1 -15.69 -39.69 19.45
N ARG A 2 -14.60 -39.53 20.21
CA ARG A 2 -14.21 -38.24 20.82
C ARG A 2 -13.11 -37.63 19.96
N VAL A 3 -13.39 -36.46 19.38
CA VAL A 3 -12.42 -35.69 18.60
C VAL A 3 -11.62 -34.83 19.56
N SER A 4 -10.34 -35.15 19.72
CA SER A 4 -9.37 -34.39 20.49
C SER A 4 -8.85 -33.24 19.62
N ILE A 5 -9.06 -31.99 20.05
CA ILE A 5 -8.54 -30.80 19.40
C ILE A 5 -7.16 -30.52 19.99
N GLY A 6 -6.11 -30.81 19.23
CA GLY A 6 -4.73 -30.49 19.60
C GLY A 6 -4.46 -29.00 19.40
N THR A 7 -4.07 -28.32 20.47
CA THR A 7 -3.46 -26.98 20.44
C THR A 7 -2.01 -27.09 19.95
N PRO A 8 -1.55 -26.24 19.01
CA PRO A 8 -0.16 -26.24 18.60
C PRO A 8 0.73 -25.61 19.67
N SER A 9 1.89 -26.22 19.91
CA SER A 9 2.84 -25.80 20.95
C SER A 9 3.54 -24.50 20.58
N GLU A 10 3.64 -23.63 21.57
CA GLU A 10 4.20 -22.30 21.53
C GLU A 10 5.68 -22.36 21.96
N SER A 11 6.52 -22.89 21.08
CA SER A 11 7.98 -22.85 21.24
C SER A 11 8.59 -22.78 19.84
N ASP A 12 9.37 -21.73 19.57
CA ASP A 12 10.17 -21.45 18.35
C ASP A 12 9.79 -20.16 17.58
N ARG A 13 9.41 -19.10 18.30
CA ARG A 13 9.34 -17.74 17.76
C ARG A 13 10.07 -16.68 18.60
N GLU A 14 11.22 -17.03 19.14
CA GLU A 14 12.18 -16.04 19.62
C GLU A 14 13.49 -16.20 18.86
N SER A 15 13.81 -15.21 18.01
CA SER A 15 15.16 -14.77 17.61
C SER A 15 15.25 -14.32 16.15
N LYS A 16 14.63 -13.18 15.77
CA LYS A 16 15.15 -12.32 14.67
C LYS A 16 14.40 -10.99 14.48
N THR A 17 14.19 -10.20 15.53
CA THR A 17 13.68 -8.82 15.39
C THR A 17 14.22 -7.89 16.47
N THR A 18 15.53 -7.65 16.52
CA THR A 18 16.11 -6.67 17.49
C THR A 18 17.11 -5.67 16.91
N SER A 19 17.41 -5.68 15.60
CA SER A 19 18.42 -4.78 15.02
C SER A 19 17.88 -3.56 14.24
N HIS A 20 16.57 -3.33 14.21
CA HIS A 20 15.99 -2.17 13.48
C HIS A 20 15.25 -1.14 14.36
N SER A 21 15.21 -1.31 15.68
CA SER A 21 14.53 -0.38 16.60
C SER A 21 15.36 0.87 16.93
N THR A 22 16.67 0.87 16.71
CA THR A 22 17.55 1.94 17.20
C THR A 22 17.58 3.16 16.27
N TYR A 23 17.35 2.97 14.97
CA TYR A 23 17.42 4.07 13.98
C TYR A 23 16.14 4.92 13.89
N ILE A 24 15.01 4.43 14.37
CA ILE A 24 13.74 5.20 14.39
C ILE A 24 13.68 6.11 15.62
N LYS A 25 14.51 5.86 16.63
CA LYS A 25 14.50 6.64 17.87
C LYS A 25 15.04 8.06 17.67
N SER A 26 16.10 8.26 16.88
CA SER A 26 16.77 9.57 16.75
C SER A 26 15.94 10.64 16.04
N ASP A 27 15.23 10.29 14.97
CA ASP A 27 14.47 11.28 14.18
C ASP A 27 13.19 11.74 14.90
N ASN A 28 12.59 10.87 15.72
CA ASN A 28 11.42 11.21 16.50
C ASN A 28 11.80 12.02 17.76
N GLU A 29 12.97 11.74 18.35
CA GLU A 29 13.46 12.46 19.54
C GLU A 29 13.63 13.97 19.27
N ALA A 30 14.07 14.35 18.07
CA ALA A 30 14.16 15.75 17.65
C ALA A 30 12.79 16.45 17.58
N ALA A 31 11.72 15.74 17.20
CA ALA A 31 10.37 16.29 17.13
C ALA A 31 9.74 16.49 18.52
N TYR A 32 10.13 15.66 19.50
CA TYR A 32 9.64 15.74 20.89
C TYR A 32 10.50 16.64 21.78
N GLN A 33 11.69 17.05 21.33
CA GLN A 33 12.57 17.88 22.15
C GLN A 33 11.90 19.13 22.72
N PRO A 34 11.06 19.89 21.99
CA PRO A 34 10.36 21.03 22.57
C PRO A 34 9.41 20.66 23.71
N LEU A 35 8.68 19.53 23.59
CA LEU A 35 7.74 19.05 24.62
C LEU A 35 8.47 18.41 25.81
N LEU A 36 9.55 17.67 25.57
CA LEU A 36 10.41 17.13 26.62
C LEU A 36 11.14 18.24 27.38
N ASN A 37 11.61 19.27 26.67
CA ASN A 37 12.18 20.46 27.28
C ASN A 37 11.13 21.27 28.04
N LEU A 38 9.88 21.33 27.57
CA LEU A 38 8.77 21.93 28.31
C LEU A 38 8.54 21.17 29.62
N ALA A 39 8.35 19.85 29.56
CA ALA A 39 8.14 18.99 30.72
C ALA A 39 9.33 19.05 31.71
N ALA A 40 10.56 19.10 31.20
CA ALA A 40 11.76 19.24 32.03
C ALA A 40 11.97 20.66 32.57
N SER A 41 11.49 21.69 31.87
CA SER A 41 11.56 23.09 32.32
C SER A 41 10.56 23.40 33.43
N VAL A 42 9.42 22.69 33.44
CA VAL A 42 8.50 22.62 34.59
C VAL A 42 9.08 21.62 35.58
N ASN A 43 10.29 21.89 36.05
CA ASN A 43 10.94 21.02 37.01
C ASN A 43 10.18 21.15 38.33
N SER A 44 9.56 20.06 38.79
CA SER A 44 8.83 20.01 40.07
C SER A 44 9.69 20.52 41.24
N VAL A 45 11.01 20.38 41.11
CA VAL A 45 12.03 20.91 42.04
C VAL A 45 11.92 22.43 42.22
N CYS A 46 11.66 23.20 41.15
CA CYS A 46 11.46 24.65 41.27
C CYS A 46 10.17 24.99 42.02
N LEU A 47 9.09 24.23 41.78
CA LEU A 47 7.81 24.43 42.48
C LEU A 47 7.90 24.05 43.96
N GLU A 48 8.59 22.97 44.30
CA GLU A 48 8.90 22.59 45.69
C GLU A 48 9.76 23.64 46.38
N GLU A 49 10.75 24.20 45.69
CA GLU A 49 11.61 25.25 46.27
C GLU A 49 10.82 26.55 46.51
N TYR A 50 9.88 26.91 45.64
CA TYR A 50 8.97 28.03 45.89
C TYR A 50 7.97 27.75 47.01
N SER A 51 7.45 26.52 47.11
CA SER A 51 6.60 26.08 48.24
C SER A 51 7.36 26.22 49.54
N LYS A 52 8.61 25.73 49.58
CA LYS A 52 9.47 25.79 50.77
C LYS A 52 9.83 27.22 51.15
N GLN A 53 10.11 28.09 50.18
CA GLN A 53 10.31 29.53 50.42
C GLN A 53 9.04 30.20 50.97
N LEU A 54 7.85 29.76 50.54
CA LEU A 54 6.58 30.22 51.10
C LEU A 54 6.43 29.74 52.54
N ASP A 55 6.67 28.47 52.82
CA ASP A 55 6.56 27.88 54.15
C ASP A 55 7.56 28.50 55.14
N ASP A 56 8.80 28.76 54.72
CA ASP A 56 9.82 29.47 55.52
C ASP A 56 9.37 30.90 55.87
N LEU A 57 8.69 31.59 54.94
CA LEU A 57 8.10 32.91 55.15
C LEU A 57 6.93 32.88 56.15
N TRP A 58 6.15 31.81 56.20
CA TRP A 58 5.06 31.63 57.16
C TRP A 58 5.55 31.18 58.55
N SER A 59 6.71 30.53 58.62
CA SER A 59 7.27 29.94 59.84
C SER A 59 8.04 30.93 60.73
N THR A 60 8.30 32.15 60.25
CA THR A 60 9.16 33.12 60.95
C THR A 60 8.32 34.18 61.70
N PRO A 61 8.26 34.12 63.05
CA PRO A 61 7.24 34.85 63.83
C PRO A 61 7.53 36.35 64.05
N ASN A 62 8.57 36.95 63.45
CA ASN A 62 8.97 38.32 63.79
C ASN A 62 9.72 39.07 62.67
N ILE A 63 9.18 39.09 61.45
CA ILE A 63 9.82 39.75 60.30
C ILE A 63 9.18 41.12 60.03
N GLU A 64 10.04 42.12 59.74
CA GLU A 64 9.65 43.37 59.10
C GLU A 64 8.78 43.11 57.86
N ILE A 65 7.51 43.52 57.94
CA ILE A 65 6.47 43.35 56.91
C ILE A 65 6.96 43.77 55.50
N THR A 66 7.88 44.74 55.42
CA THR A 66 8.52 45.21 54.19
C THR A 66 9.38 44.15 53.50
N ARG A 67 10.14 43.33 54.24
CA ARG A 67 10.99 42.28 53.67
C ARG A 67 10.15 41.12 53.12
N VAL A 68 9.15 40.68 53.88
CA VAL A 68 8.19 39.64 53.46
C VAL A 68 7.44 40.08 52.20
N ARG A 69 6.95 41.33 52.15
CA ARG A 69 6.24 41.87 50.98
C ARG A 69 7.14 41.90 49.73
N LYS A 70 8.42 42.22 49.87
CA LYS A 70 9.38 42.20 48.75
C LYS A 70 9.65 40.78 48.25
N GLN A 71 9.80 39.80 49.15
CA GLN A 71 9.99 38.39 48.78
C GLN A 71 8.74 37.80 48.13
N LEU A 72 7.55 38.11 48.65
CA LEU A 72 6.29 37.68 48.06
C LEU A 72 6.06 38.27 46.67
N ALA A 73 6.45 39.54 46.45
CA ALA A 73 6.41 40.17 45.13
C ALA A 73 7.39 39.52 44.14
N ASP A 74 8.59 39.13 44.59
CA ASP A 74 9.57 38.42 43.75
C ASP A 74 9.08 37.02 43.37
N ILE A 75 8.52 36.27 44.32
CA ILE A 75 7.91 34.95 44.06
C ILE A 75 6.74 35.10 43.09
N LYS A 76 5.85 36.08 43.30
CA LYS A 76 4.73 36.34 42.38
C LYS A 76 5.22 36.64 40.97
N ASN A 77 6.20 37.52 40.80
CA ASN A 77 6.75 37.84 39.48
C ASN A 77 7.37 36.62 38.79
N LYS A 78 8.03 35.72 39.55
CA LYS A 78 8.58 34.46 39.02
C LYS A 78 7.48 33.49 38.59
N VAL A 79 6.41 33.37 39.37
CA VAL A 79 5.24 32.55 39.01
C VAL A 79 4.57 33.11 37.74
N ASP A 80 4.37 34.42 37.67
CA ASP A 80 3.79 35.09 36.49
C ASP A 80 4.66 34.87 35.23
N LEU A 81 6.00 34.90 35.38
CA LEU A 81 6.94 34.61 34.28
C LEU A 81 6.86 33.15 33.82
N ILE A 82 6.77 32.20 34.76
CA ILE A 82 6.61 30.78 34.45
C ILE A 82 5.29 30.55 33.73
N ASP A 83 4.19 31.15 34.20
CA ASP A 83 2.87 31.07 33.57
C ASP A 83 2.90 31.62 32.13
N GLN A 84 3.52 32.79 31.92
CA GLN A 84 3.71 33.35 30.57
C GLN A 84 4.52 32.43 29.66
N ARG A 85 5.61 31.84 30.17
CA ARG A 85 6.47 30.94 29.39
C ARG A 85 5.74 29.64 29.04
N LEU A 86 4.97 29.11 29.99
CA LEU A 86 4.18 27.91 29.81
C LEU A 86 3.08 28.15 28.77
N ASN A 87 2.35 29.25 28.88
CA ASN A 87 1.34 29.65 27.90
C ASN A 87 1.94 29.88 26.51
N SER A 88 3.11 30.52 26.41
CA SER A 88 3.82 30.68 25.13
C SER A 88 4.18 29.35 24.48
N LEU A 89 4.79 28.42 25.24
CA LEU A 89 5.16 27.09 24.75
C LEU A 89 3.94 26.25 24.40
N LEU A 90 2.88 26.37 25.19
CA LEU A 90 1.59 25.74 24.93
C LEU A 90 1.02 26.26 23.59
N ASN A 91 1.02 27.58 23.37
CA ASN A 91 0.51 28.21 22.17
C ASN A 91 1.29 27.81 20.91
N ASP A 92 2.62 27.82 21.00
CA ASP A 92 3.51 27.38 19.91
C ASP A 92 3.31 25.89 19.59
N SER A 93 2.97 25.07 20.59
CA SER A 93 2.70 23.65 20.43
C SER A 93 1.29 23.37 19.89
N ILE A 94 0.29 24.16 20.29
CA ILE A 94 -1.14 23.96 20.02
C ILE A 94 -1.60 24.55 18.70
N GLY A 95 -1.16 25.76 18.35
CA GLY A 95 -1.58 26.44 17.12
C GLY A 95 -1.48 25.56 15.86
N PRO A 96 -0.40 24.77 15.69
CA PRO A 96 -0.29 23.83 14.58
C PRO A 96 -1.32 22.69 14.60
N ILE A 97 -1.88 22.30 15.75
CA ILE A 97 -2.68 21.07 15.92
C ILE A 97 -4.03 21.16 15.20
N SER A 98 -4.69 22.31 15.20
CA SER A 98 -5.94 22.52 14.44
C SER A 98 -5.72 22.34 12.92
N ILE A 99 -4.58 22.81 12.41
CA ILE A 99 -4.19 22.64 11.00
C ILE A 99 -3.83 21.18 10.70
N ARG A 100 -3.37 20.41 11.69
CA ARG A 100 -2.93 19.01 11.54
C ARG A 100 -4.06 18.05 11.17
N GLY A 101 -5.31 18.30 11.57
CA GLY A 101 -6.43 17.42 11.20
C GLY A 101 -6.57 17.23 9.68
N ASN A 102 -6.51 18.33 8.93
CA ASN A 102 -6.56 18.30 7.47
C ASN A 102 -5.31 17.66 6.85
N VAL A 103 -4.13 17.89 7.44
CA VAL A 103 -2.87 17.28 6.99
C VAL A 103 -2.90 15.75 7.18
N ILE A 104 -3.43 15.27 8.31
CA ILE A 104 -3.58 13.84 8.57
C ILE A 104 -4.59 13.24 7.60
N LYS A 105 -5.73 13.88 7.34
CA LYS A 105 -6.69 13.43 6.33
C LYS A 105 -6.03 13.31 4.95
N MET A 106 -5.19 14.29 4.57
CA MET A 106 -4.39 14.22 3.34
C MET A 106 -3.42 13.03 3.37
N TYR A 107 -2.72 12.77 4.49
CA TYR A 107 -1.84 11.62 4.62
C TYR A 107 -2.58 10.30 4.46
N VAL A 108 -3.71 10.12 5.16
CA VAL A 108 -4.58 8.93 5.06
C VAL A 108 -5.01 8.72 3.61
N SER A 109 -5.45 9.76 2.91
CA SER A 109 -5.88 9.68 1.51
C SER A 109 -4.77 9.25 0.53
N ARG A 110 -3.49 9.44 0.90
CA ARG A 110 -2.34 9.06 0.07
C ARG A 110 -1.88 7.62 0.29
N ILE A 111 -2.40 6.92 1.31
CA ILE A 111 -2.06 5.53 1.56
C ILE A 111 -2.82 4.64 0.57
N GLY A 112 -2.08 3.91 -0.26
CA GLY A 112 -2.68 3.03 -1.26
C GLY A 112 -3.00 1.63 -0.72
N HIS A 113 -2.25 1.13 0.26
CA HIS A 113 -2.49 -0.18 0.85
C HIS A 113 -3.72 -0.19 1.77
N LEU A 114 -4.67 -1.09 1.49
CA LEU A 114 -5.98 -1.12 2.17
C LEU A 114 -5.86 -1.27 3.69
N GLU A 115 -5.00 -2.16 4.18
CA GLU A 115 -4.85 -2.40 5.62
C GLU A 115 -4.25 -1.19 6.35
N PHE A 116 -3.20 -0.59 5.77
CA PHE A 116 -2.57 0.60 6.35
C PHE A 116 -3.52 1.80 6.30
N ARG A 117 -4.36 1.87 5.26
CA ARG A 117 -5.37 2.90 5.13
C ARG A 117 -6.45 2.75 6.21
N LYS A 118 -6.99 1.55 6.44
CA LYS A 118 -7.96 1.28 7.50
C LYS A 118 -7.40 1.62 8.89
N GLU A 119 -6.15 1.22 9.15
CA GLU A 119 -5.47 1.53 10.40
C GLU A 119 -5.25 3.05 10.57
N ALA A 120 -4.89 3.75 9.49
CA ALA A 120 -4.72 5.20 9.52
C ALA A 120 -6.06 5.95 9.64
N GLU A 121 -7.14 5.46 9.01
CA GLU A 121 -8.50 5.97 9.15
C GLU A 121 -8.99 5.83 10.60
N SER A 122 -8.78 4.68 11.24
CA SER A 122 -9.11 4.48 12.65
C SER A 122 -8.34 5.44 13.58
N ASN A 123 -7.05 5.67 13.31
CA ASN A 123 -6.27 6.64 14.09
C ASN A 123 -6.74 8.09 13.84
N TYR A 124 -7.14 8.42 12.62
CA TYR A 124 -7.70 9.72 12.28
C TYR A 124 -9.04 9.98 12.99
N GLU A 125 -9.93 8.99 13.04
CA GLU A 125 -11.20 9.08 13.78
C GLU A 125 -10.96 9.36 15.27
N ILE A 126 -9.99 8.65 15.88
CA ILE A 126 -9.67 8.87 17.29
C ILE A 126 -9.08 10.26 17.53
N ILE A 127 -8.25 10.76 16.60
CA ILE A 127 -7.74 12.13 16.67
C ILE A 127 -8.89 13.14 16.60
N ASN A 128 -9.87 12.94 15.71
CA ASN A 128 -11.04 13.82 15.63
C ASN A 128 -11.87 13.79 16.93
N MET A 129 -12.10 12.62 17.51
CA MET A 129 -12.79 12.50 18.80
C MET A 129 -12.03 13.24 19.92
N LEU A 130 -10.69 13.13 19.95
CA LEU A 130 -9.87 13.85 20.93
C LEU A 130 -9.92 15.36 20.71
N LEU A 131 -9.88 15.82 19.46
CA LEU A 131 -10.02 17.25 19.13
C LEU A 131 -11.39 17.79 19.55
N GLU A 132 -12.46 17.03 19.34
CA GLU A 132 -13.80 17.38 19.78
C GLU A 132 -13.92 17.40 21.32
N SER A 133 -13.26 16.45 22.01
CA SER A 133 -13.22 16.46 23.48
C SER A 133 -12.49 17.70 24.01
N ILE A 134 -11.41 18.12 23.36
CA ILE A 134 -10.68 19.35 23.72
C ILE A 134 -11.57 20.56 23.47
N SER A 135 -12.30 20.64 22.35
CA SER A 135 -13.20 21.77 22.09
C SER A 135 -14.33 21.85 23.11
N GLN A 136 -14.91 20.71 23.52
CA GLN A 136 -15.93 20.67 24.57
C GLN A 136 -15.40 21.11 25.94
N ILE A 137 -14.18 20.70 26.32
CA ILE A 137 -13.52 21.13 27.56
C ILE A 137 -13.27 22.65 27.55
N LEU A 138 -12.91 23.21 26.39
CA LEU A 138 -12.70 24.64 26.23
C LEU A 138 -14.02 25.44 26.26
N GLU A 139 -15.08 24.94 25.63
CA GLU A 139 -16.40 25.58 25.61
C GLU A 139 -17.06 25.59 26.99
N THR A 140 -16.89 24.53 27.78
CA THR A 140 -17.41 24.46 29.16
C THR A 140 -16.70 25.41 30.13
N ALA A 141 -15.57 26.00 29.74
CA ALA A 141 -14.86 26.99 30.55
C ALA A 141 -15.41 28.43 30.40
N GLU A 142 -16.22 28.71 29.36
CA GLU A 142 -16.81 30.03 29.12
C GLU A 142 -18.36 29.99 29.23
N CYS A 143 -18.95 30.82 30.10
CA CYS A 143 -20.32 31.34 29.95
C CYS A 143 -20.21 32.82 29.57
N PRO A 144 -21.03 33.41 28.66
CA PRO A 144 -22.29 32.96 28.07
C PRO A 144 -22.21 32.78 26.51
N PRO A 145 -23.30 32.41 25.80
CA PRO A 145 -23.24 31.91 24.43
C PRO A 145 -23.07 33.05 23.42
N GLY A 146 -21.89 33.11 22.81
CA GLY A 146 -21.57 33.95 21.67
C GLY A 146 -21.23 33.09 20.46
N ASP A 147 -22.14 33.06 19.50
CA ASP A 147 -22.15 32.28 18.27
C ASP A 147 -20.83 32.39 17.47
N SER A 148 -20.07 31.29 17.32
CA SER A 148 -19.19 31.03 16.17
C SER A 148 -18.46 29.67 16.27
N THR A 149 -18.58 28.87 15.21
CA THR A 149 -18.12 27.48 15.04
C THR A 149 -16.65 27.32 14.64
N THR A 150 -15.84 28.36 14.77
CA THR A 150 -14.39 28.27 14.55
C THR A 150 -13.70 28.37 15.90
N ILE A 151 -13.07 27.28 16.33
CA ILE A 151 -12.14 27.26 17.48
C ILE A 151 -11.05 28.29 17.18
N SER A 152 -11.27 29.53 17.61
CA SER A 152 -10.29 30.58 17.48
C SER A 152 -9.13 30.15 18.35
N THR A 153 -7.94 30.00 17.77
CA THR A 153 -6.70 29.67 18.48
C THR A 153 -6.49 30.54 19.72
N ASN A 154 -7.08 31.74 19.71
CA ASN A 154 -7.15 32.69 20.82
C ASN A 154 -7.81 32.13 22.10
N LYS A 155 -8.76 31.19 22.00
CA LYS A 155 -9.41 30.56 23.17
C LYS A 155 -8.52 29.56 23.89
N LEU A 156 -7.65 28.86 23.16
CA LEU A 156 -6.64 27.96 23.75
C LEU A 156 -5.56 28.73 24.52
N LEU A 157 -5.29 29.99 24.17
CA LEU A 157 -4.31 30.84 24.86
C LEU A 157 -4.80 31.30 26.25
N GLN A 158 -6.09 31.15 26.57
CA GLN A 158 -6.68 31.62 27.83
C GLN A 158 -6.75 30.53 28.91
N LEU A 159 -6.31 29.30 28.61
CA LEU A 159 -6.33 28.21 29.58
C LEU A 159 -5.31 28.49 30.69
N ASN A 160 -5.78 28.95 31.84
CA ASN A 160 -4.91 29.23 32.98
C ASN A 160 -4.53 27.92 33.68
N VAL A 161 -3.36 27.38 33.34
CA VAL A 161 -2.88 26.07 33.80
C VAL A 161 -2.83 25.95 35.33
N LEU A 162 -2.63 27.08 36.03
CA LEU A 162 -2.52 27.11 37.49
C LEU A 162 -3.87 27.03 38.20
N LYS A 163 -4.95 27.55 37.60
CA LYS A 163 -6.29 27.52 38.22
C LYS A 163 -7.05 26.24 37.90
N ASP A 164 -6.90 25.74 36.69
CA ASP A 164 -7.66 24.62 36.16
C ASP A 164 -6.75 23.40 35.93
N GLY A 165 -5.93 23.05 36.93
CA GLY A 165 -4.86 22.04 36.81
C GLY A 165 -5.33 20.69 36.24
N ASP A 166 -6.49 20.19 36.68
CA ASP A 166 -7.05 18.92 36.18
C ASP A 166 -7.45 19.00 34.71
N ARG A 167 -8.00 20.14 34.27
CA ARG A 167 -8.40 20.36 32.87
C ARG A 167 -7.18 20.57 31.98
N ALA A 168 -6.21 21.35 32.45
CA ALA A 168 -4.94 21.53 31.74
C ALA A 168 -4.22 20.18 31.56
N SER A 169 -4.19 19.35 32.60
CA SER A 169 -3.66 17.99 32.53
C SER A 169 -4.40 17.12 31.51
N ALA A 170 -5.74 17.15 31.50
CA ALA A 170 -6.55 16.42 30.53
C ALA A 170 -6.30 16.88 29.08
N VAL A 171 -6.22 18.19 28.84
CA VAL A 171 -5.95 18.78 27.53
C VAL A 171 -4.55 18.40 27.05
N VAL A 172 -3.53 18.51 27.90
CA VAL A 172 -2.15 18.10 27.59
C VAL A 172 -2.08 16.60 27.30
N GLY A 173 -2.77 15.77 28.09
CA GLY A 173 -2.84 14.32 27.86
C GLY A 173 -3.48 13.97 26.51
N ALA A 174 -4.59 14.62 26.17
CA ALA A 174 -5.24 14.46 24.86
C ALA A 174 -4.32 14.89 23.71
N MET A 175 -3.55 15.96 23.88
CA MET A 175 -2.58 16.44 22.88
C MET A 175 -1.43 15.46 22.66
N ILE A 176 -0.86 14.92 23.74
CA ILE A 176 0.18 13.88 23.64
C ILE A 176 -0.36 12.66 22.89
N ALA A 177 -1.60 12.24 23.17
CA ALA A 177 -2.25 11.13 22.49
C ALA A 177 -2.47 11.42 20.98
N ILE A 178 -2.89 12.65 20.63
CA ILE A 178 -3.03 13.08 19.24
C ILE A 178 -1.68 13.00 18.51
N GLU A 179 -0.59 13.48 19.13
CA GLU A 179 0.71 13.52 18.47
C GLU A 179 1.31 12.12 18.27
N LEU A 180 1.14 11.24 19.24
CA LEU A 180 1.57 9.84 19.13
C LEU A 180 0.85 9.15 17.97
N ARG A 181 -0.47 9.32 17.85
CA ARG A 181 -1.27 8.75 16.77
C ARG A 181 -0.93 9.35 15.41
N ARG A 182 -0.68 10.65 15.34
CA ARG A 182 -0.21 11.31 14.12
C ARG A 182 1.09 10.68 13.63
N LEU A 183 2.08 10.52 14.51
CA LEU A 183 3.37 9.93 14.14
C LEU A 183 3.22 8.48 13.68
N HIS A 184 2.29 7.74 14.28
CA HIS A 184 1.93 6.41 13.80
C HIS A 184 1.39 6.45 12.36
N VAL A 185 0.46 7.36 12.04
CA VAL A 185 -0.03 7.57 10.66
C VAL A 185 1.11 7.93 9.70
N GLU A 186 2.03 8.82 10.10
CA GLU A 186 3.19 9.18 9.28
C GLU A 186 4.11 7.96 9.04
N GLN A 187 4.31 7.11 10.05
CA GLN A 187 5.06 5.87 9.91
C GLN A 187 4.36 4.90 8.94
N LEU A 188 3.03 4.79 8.99
CA LEU A 188 2.25 3.98 8.04
C LEU A 188 2.44 4.51 6.60
N VAL A 189 2.41 5.82 6.39
CA VAL A 189 2.69 6.43 5.07
C VAL A 189 4.11 6.11 4.59
N ARG A 190 5.12 6.21 5.48
CA ARG A 190 6.51 5.87 5.14
C ARG A 190 6.65 4.39 4.78
N LYS A 191 6.01 3.49 5.54
CA LYS A 191 5.99 2.05 5.26
C LYS A 191 5.33 1.75 3.91
N ASP A 192 4.19 2.39 3.61
CA ASP A 192 3.49 2.27 2.32
C ASP A 192 4.38 2.69 1.15
N ARG A 193 5.03 3.87 1.24
CA ARG A 193 5.97 4.34 0.22
C ARG A 193 7.17 3.41 0.03
N LYS A 194 7.75 2.92 1.13
CA LYS A 194 8.89 2.00 1.07
C LYS A 194 8.51 0.68 0.39
N ARG A 195 7.33 0.14 0.70
CA ARG A 195 6.81 -1.07 0.03
C ARG A 195 6.57 -0.81 -1.45
N ARG A 196 5.87 0.28 -1.79
CA ARG A 196 5.64 0.70 -3.18
C ARG A 196 6.93 0.78 -3.99
N ASN A 197 7.95 1.45 -3.46
CA ASN A 197 9.24 1.60 -4.15
C ASN A 197 9.95 0.25 -4.32
N LYS A 198 9.94 -0.60 -3.29
CA LYS A 198 10.49 -1.97 -3.41
C LYS A 198 9.79 -2.76 -4.51
N THR A 199 8.47 -2.69 -4.59
CA THR A 199 7.75 -3.47 -5.58
C THR A 199 7.89 -2.91 -6.98
N LEU A 200 7.95 -1.59 -7.14
CA LEU A 200 8.31 -0.96 -8.42
C LEU A 200 9.71 -1.39 -8.88
N LEU A 201 10.68 -1.44 -7.97
CA LEU A 201 12.02 -1.91 -8.28
C LEU A 201 11.98 -3.37 -8.74
N LEU A 202 11.32 -4.26 -8.00
CA LEU A 202 11.22 -5.68 -8.37
C LEU A 202 10.56 -5.89 -9.74
N VAL A 203 9.44 -5.21 -10.00
CA VAL A 203 8.73 -5.31 -11.29
C VAL A 203 9.60 -4.75 -12.42
N SER A 204 10.24 -3.59 -12.21
CA SER A 204 11.15 -2.98 -13.19
C SER A 204 12.34 -3.90 -13.50
N THR A 205 12.98 -4.47 -12.47
CA THR A 205 14.07 -5.43 -12.63
C THR A 205 13.61 -6.68 -13.38
N TYR A 206 12.42 -7.21 -13.09
CA TYR A 206 11.88 -8.35 -13.83
C TYR A 206 11.69 -8.04 -15.31
N ILE A 207 11.07 -6.91 -15.64
CA ILE A 207 10.84 -6.49 -17.03
C ILE A 207 12.18 -6.30 -17.75
N LEU A 208 13.17 -5.69 -17.09
CA LEU A 208 14.51 -5.52 -17.60
C LEU A 208 15.19 -6.88 -17.89
N VAL A 209 15.12 -7.82 -16.95
CA VAL A 209 15.70 -9.17 -17.12
C VAL A 209 15.06 -9.88 -18.31
N ILE A 210 13.74 -9.82 -18.47
CA ILE A 210 13.07 -10.43 -19.63
C ILE A 210 13.48 -9.73 -20.92
N ALA A 211 13.52 -8.40 -20.96
CA ALA A 211 13.92 -7.66 -22.16
C ALA A 211 15.37 -8.00 -22.56
N ILE A 212 16.27 -8.06 -21.58
CA ILE A 212 17.65 -8.51 -21.75
C ILE A 212 17.69 -9.95 -22.28
N CYS A 213 16.91 -10.86 -21.70
CA CYS A 213 16.84 -12.23 -22.20
C CYS A 213 16.35 -12.28 -23.65
N ILE A 214 15.34 -11.50 -24.03
CA ILE A 214 14.81 -11.49 -25.40
C ILE A 214 15.81 -10.90 -26.40
N ILE A 215 16.59 -9.88 -26.02
CA ILE A 215 17.51 -9.17 -26.94
C ILE A 215 18.90 -9.82 -26.98
N ILE A 216 19.46 -10.14 -25.82
CA ILE A 216 20.85 -10.62 -25.69
C ILE A 216 20.96 -12.09 -26.08
N LEU A 217 19.99 -12.96 -25.75
CA LEU A 217 20.10 -14.37 -26.13
C LEU A 217 20.24 -14.54 -27.65
N PRO A 218 19.38 -13.95 -28.51
CA PRO A 218 19.55 -14.05 -29.97
C PRO A 218 20.90 -13.51 -30.43
N LEU A 219 21.33 -12.34 -29.93
CA LEU A 219 22.62 -11.75 -30.29
C LEU A 219 23.79 -12.69 -29.92
N LEU A 220 23.76 -13.28 -28.73
CA LEU A 220 24.79 -14.22 -28.27
C LEU A 220 24.85 -15.46 -29.17
N THR A 221 23.71 -15.96 -29.64
CA THR A 221 23.67 -17.09 -30.59
C THR A 221 24.30 -16.76 -31.94
N THR A 222 24.19 -15.51 -32.40
CA THR A 222 24.81 -15.07 -33.66
C THR A 222 26.33 -14.97 -33.55
N ILE A 223 26.85 -14.60 -32.38
CA ILE A 223 28.29 -14.41 -32.15
C ILE A 223 29.00 -15.74 -31.87
N PHE A 224 28.36 -16.66 -31.15
CA PHE A 224 28.96 -17.94 -30.74
C PHE A 224 28.22 -19.16 -31.30
N PRO A 225 28.31 -19.43 -32.61
CA PRO A 225 27.59 -20.53 -33.25
C PRO A 225 28.02 -21.91 -32.72
N LYS A 226 29.26 -22.05 -32.19
CA LYS A 226 29.77 -23.31 -31.63
C LYS A 226 29.16 -23.70 -30.28
N VAL A 227 28.49 -22.80 -29.58
CA VAL A 227 27.81 -23.09 -28.29
C VAL A 227 26.38 -23.61 -28.53
N SER A 228 25.97 -23.74 -29.79
CA SER A 228 24.58 -24.02 -30.18
C SER A 228 24.09 -25.46 -30.01
N ASP A 229 24.96 -26.38 -29.57
CA ASP A 229 24.60 -27.78 -29.32
C ASP A 229 23.85 -28.00 -28.00
N ILE A 230 23.69 -26.95 -27.17
CA ILE A 230 22.90 -27.03 -25.94
C ILE A 230 21.41 -26.97 -26.30
N SER A 231 20.62 -27.97 -25.89
CA SER A 231 19.19 -28.14 -26.22
C SER A 231 18.30 -26.92 -25.96
N PHE A 232 18.73 -26.00 -25.08
CA PHE A 232 18.05 -24.73 -24.79
C PHE A 232 18.10 -23.73 -25.96
N LEU A 233 19.15 -23.78 -26.80
CA LEU A 233 19.31 -22.88 -27.97
C LEU A 233 18.36 -23.21 -29.13
N GLY A 234 17.76 -24.39 -29.15
CA GLY A 234 16.74 -24.76 -30.13
C GLY A 234 15.53 -23.82 -30.09
N PHE A 235 15.20 -23.30 -28.91
CA PHE A 235 14.16 -22.31 -28.71
C PHE A 235 14.43 -21.02 -29.52
N ILE A 236 15.69 -20.61 -29.63
CA ILE A 236 16.10 -19.35 -30.27
C ILE A 236 16.17 -19.51 -31.80
N LYS A 237 16.54 -20.69 -32.30
CA LYS A 237 16.42 -20.98 -33.74
C LYS A 237 14.98 -20.83 -34.22
N GLY A 238 14.00 -21.23 -33.40
CA GLY A 238 12.58 -20.98 -33.67
C GLY A 238 12.20 -19.50 -33.83
N PHE A 239 12.92 -18.58 -33.16
CA PHE A 239 12.70 -17.13 -33.26
C PHE A 239 13.17 -16.58 -34.62
N ASN A 240 14.36 -16.98 -35.07
CA ASN A 240 14.91 -16.53 -36.35
C ASN A 240 14.13 -17.08 -37.56
N VAL A 241 13.51 -18.25 -37.43
CA VAL A 241 12.69 -18.85 -38.50
C VAL A 241 11.36 -18.12 -38.71
N VAL A 242 10.89 -17.27 -37.79
CA VAL A 242 9.71 -16.41 -38.02
C VAL A 242 9.91 -15.49 -39.23
N ASN A 243 11.17 -15.20 -39.60
CA ASN A 243 11.51 -14.41 -40.78
C ASN A 243 11.88 -15.26 -42.02
N SER A 244 11.97 -16.59 -41.86
CA SER A 244 12.31 -17.50 -42.94
C SER A 244 11.04 -18.07 -43.58
N THR A 245 11.03 -18.22 -44.90
CA THR A 245 9.90 -18.73 -45.69
C THR A 245 9.66 -20.24 -45.55
N GLU A 246 10.21 -20.87 -44.51
CA GLU A 246 10.12 -22.32 -44.29
C GLU A 246 8.88 -22.67 -43.46
N SER A 247 8.22 -23.79 -43.81
CA SER A 247 7.01 -24.27 -43.14
C SER A 247 7.26 -24.63 -41.66
N LEU A 248 6.27 -24.47 -40.79
CA LEU A 248 6.39 -24.83 -39.36
C LEU A 248 6.72 -26.32 -39.14
N SER A 249 6.36 -27.19 -40.07
CA SER A 249 6.56 -28.65 -40.00
C SER A 249 8.00 -29.12 -40.22
N SER A 250 8.89 -28.28 -40.77
CA SER A 250 10.29 -28.63 -41.03
C SER A 250 11.25 -28.20 -39.92
N GLN A 251 10.74 -27.65 -38.81
CA GLN A 251 11.60 -27.17 -37.71
C GLN A 251 12.14 -28.33 -36.83
N PRO A 252 13.45 -28.35 -36.51
CA PRO A 252 14.07 -29.51 -35.87
C PRO A 252 13.91 -29.59 -34.34
N ILE A 253 13.27 -28.61 -33.68
CA ILE A 253 13.11 -28.63 -32.21
C ILE A 253 11.63 -28.68 -31.84
N HIS A 254 11.14 -29.90 -31.67
CA HIS A 254 9.83 -30.20 -31.12
C HIS A 254 9.96 -30.51 -29.63
N LEU A 255 9.73 -29.52 -28.78
CA LEU A 255 9.54 -29.80 -27.36
C LEU A 255 8.14 -30.41 -27.22
N LEU A 256 8.04 -31.73 -26.93
CA LEU A 256 6.75 -32.45 -26.84
C LEU A 256 5.89 -32.43 -28.13
N GLY A 257 6.49 -32.23 -29.31
CA GLY A 257 5.73 -32.15 -30.57
C GLY A 257 5.18 -30.76 -30.91
N ILE A 258 5.51 -29.73 -30.11
CA ILE A 258 5.05 -28.35 -30.31
C ILE A 258 6.18 -27.49 -30.91
N PRO A 259 5.93 -26.74 -32.00
CA PRO A 259 6.91 -25.83 -32.59
C PRO A 259 7.33 -24.73 -31.61
N ALA A 260 8.63 -24.44 -31.55
CA ALA A 260 9.16 -23.39 -30.68
C ALA A 260 8.54 -22.01 -30.94
N ALA A 261 8.19 -21.71 -32.19
CA ALA A 261 7.53 -20.47 -32.58
C ALA A 261 6.19 -20.26 -31.85
N VAL A 262 5.40 -21.32 -31.61
CA VAL A 262 4.14 -21.26 -30.85
C VAL A 262 4.40 -20.83 -29.41
N ILE A 263 5.40 -21.44 -28.77
CA ILE A 263 5.75 -21.15 -27.37
C ILE A 263 6.25 -19.71 -27.23
N ILE A 264 7.09 -19.25 -28.16
CA ILE A 264 7.59 -17.87 -28.21
C ILE A 264 6.46 -16.87 -28.35
N TRP A 265 5.59 -17.04 -29.36
CA TRP A 265 4.49 -16.10 -29.61
C TRP A 265 3.49 -16.07 -28.46
N SER A 266 3.23 -17.21 -27.84
CA SER A 266 2.45 -17.29 -26.62
C SER A 266 3.09 -16.55 -25.44
N PHE A 267 4.41 -16.68 -25.27
CA PHE A 267 5.14 -15.97 -24.24
C PHE A 267 5.08 -14.45 -24.45
N ILE A 268 5.26 -13.99 -25.69
CA ILE A 268 5.14 -12.57 -26.07
C ILE A 268 3.72 -12.06 -25.79
N GLY A 269 2.69 -12.84 -26.11
CA GLY A 269 1.29 -12.53 -25.81
C GLY A 269 1.06 -12.35 -24.30
N SER A 270 1.52 -13.31 -23.50
CA SER A 270 1.42 -13.24 -22.04
C SER A 270 2.18 -12.04 -21.45
N PHE A 271 3.35 -11.73 -22.01
CA PHE A 271 4.14 -10.57 -21.60
C PHE A 271 3.43 -9.25 -21.94
N ALA A 272 2.84 -9.14 -23.13
CA ALA A 272 2.03 -7.98 -23.52
C ALA A 272 0.81 -7.81 -22.60
N ALA A 273 0.14 -8.90 -22.21
CA ALA A 273 -0.94 -8.87 -21.23
C ALA A 273 -0.49 -8.38 -19.86
N THR A 274 0.72 -8.80 -19.46
CA THR A 274 1.36 -8.38 -18.22
C THR A 274 1.61 -6.86 -18.23
N ILE A 275 2.22 -6.32 -19.28
CA ILE A 275 2.42 -4.87 -19.46
C ILE A 275 1.09 -4.12 -19.47
N HIS A 276 0.10 -4.60 -20.23
CA HIS A 276 -1.22 -3.99 -20.31
C HIS A 276 -1.89 -3.90 -18.92
N ARG A 277 -1.79 -4.96 -18.11
CA ARG A 277 -2.31 -4.96 -16.74
C ARG A 277 -1.55 -4.02 -15.82
N PHE A 278 -0.22 -3.95 -15.95
CA PHE A 278 0.61 -3.01 -15.20
C PHE A 278 0.25 -1.55 -15.49
N ASN A 279 -0.09 -1.23 -16.74
CA ASN A 279 -0.50 0.12 -17.10
C ASN A 279 -1.89 0.48 -16.55
N ARG A 280 -2.77 -0.51 -16.33
CA ARG A 280 -4.15 -0.30 -15.86
C ARG A 280 -4.36 -0.42 -14.36
N ARG A 281 -3.53 -1.17 -13.62
CA ARG A 281 -3.72 -1.40 -12.17
C ARG A 281 -2.69 -0.63 -11.34
N SER A 282 -3.15 -0.10 -10.20
CA SER A 282 -2.27 0.57 -9.24
C SER A 282 -1.32 -0.42 -8.56
N VAL A 283 -0.16 0.11 -8.18
CA VAL A 283 1.04 -0.60 -7.70
C VAL A 283 0.85 -1.38 -6.38
N TYR A 284 -0.31 -1.24 -5.75
CA TYR A 284 -0.50 -1.64 -4.36
C TYR A 284 -0.91 -3.12 -4.17
N TYR A 285 -1.35 -3.80 -5.22
CA TYR A 285 -1.75 -5.23 -5.18
C TYR A 285 -0.64 -6.18 -5.67
N PHE A 286 0.63 -5.81 -5.44
CA PHE A 286 1.72 -6.42 -6.18
C PHE A 286 2.35 -7.69 -5.58
N ASP A 287 2.11 -8.02 -4.31
CA ASP A 287 2.57 -9.31 -3.77
C ASP A 287 1.87 -10.48 -4.50
N ASP A 288 0.59 -10.32 -4.82
CA ASP A 288 -0.12 -11.21 -5.72
C ASP A 288 0.28 -11.00 -7.19
N ALA A 289 0.78 -9.81 -7.56
CA ALA A 289 1.19 -9.56 -8.94
C ALA A 289 2.44 -10.31 -9.33
N ILE A 290 3.42 -10.54 -8.45
CA ILE A 290 4.60 -11.36 -8.81
C ILE A 290 4.18 -12.80 -9.07
N LYS A 291 3.37 -13.38 -8.16
CA LYS A 291 2.81 -14.72 -8.37
C LYS A 291 2.04 -14.76 -9.69
N TRP A 292 1.16 -13.78 -9.89
CA TRP A 292 0.37 -13.67 -11.11
C TRP A 292 1.22 -13.50 -12.36
N MET A 293 2.30 -12.71 -12.33
CA MET A 293 3.22 -12.53 -13.45
C MET A 293 3.84 -13.86 -13.84
N ILE A 294 4.35 -14.63 -12.88
CA ILE A 294 4.96 -15.93 -13.18
C ILE A 294 3.89 -16.91 -13.70
N THR A 295 2.77 -17.04 -12.99
CA THR A 295 1.70 -17.98 -13.38
C THR A 295 1.11 -17.64 -14.73
N ARG A 296 1.03 -16.35 -15.10
CA ARG A 296 0.47 -15.89 -16.38
C ARG A 296 1.28 -16.41 -17.57
N HIS A 297 2.61 -16.34 -17.51
CA HIS A 297 3.47 -16.82 -18.59
C HIS A 297 3.40 -18.34 -18.73
N VAL A 298 3.39 -19.06 -17.61
CA VAL A 298 3.22 -20.53 -17.61
C VAL A 298 1.87 -20.91 -18.20
N GLN A 299 0.79 -20.26 -17.74
CA GLN A 299 -0.57 -20.51 -18.22
C GLN A 299 -0.70 -20.22 -19.72
N GLY A 300 -0.16 -19.09 -20.20
CA GLY A 300 -0.15 -18.75 -21.61
C GLY A 300 0.50 -19.86 -22.45
N ILE A 301 1.72 -20.26 -22.08
CA ILE A 301 2.46 -21.32 -22.77
C ILE A 301 1.65 -22.62 -22.78
N VAL A 302 1.15 -23.07 -21.63
CA VAL A 302 0.40 -24.33 -21.52
C VAL A 302 -0.89 -24.30 -22.35
N LEU A 303 -1.65 -23.21 -22.30
CA LEU A 303 -2.89 -23.06 -23.07
C LEU A 303 -2.62 -23.01 -24.57
N SER A 304 -1.60 -22.27 -25.00
CA SER A 304 -1.23 -22.18 -26.41
C SER A 304 -0.72 -23.53 -26.94
N SER A 305 0.04 -24.28 -26.12
CA SER A 305 0.48 -25.64 -26.45
C SER A 305 -0.70 -26.60 -26.60
N ALA A 306 -1.63 -26.62 -25.64
CA ALA A 306 -2.84 -27.44 -25.72
C ALA A 306 -3.67 -27.09 -26.95
N PHE A 307 -3.83 -25.80 -27.23
CA PHE A 307 -4.57 -25.32 -28.38
C PHE A 307 -3.91 -25.70 -29.72
N TYR A 308 -2.59 -25.61 -29.80
CA TYR A 308 -1.84 -26.10 -30.96
C TYR A 308 -2.08 -27.60 -31.22
N LEU A 309 -2.07 -28.43 -30.17
CA LEU A 309 -2.36 -29.85 -30.28
C LEU A 309 -3.78 -30.11 -30.78
N ILE A 310 -4.76 -29.33 -30.31
CA ILE A 310 -6.15 -29.42 -30.78
C ILE A 310 -6.25 -29.08 -32.27
N LEU A 311 -5.59 -28.00 -32.71
CA LEU A 311 -5.60 -27.60 -34.13
C LEU A 311 -4.92 -28.64 -35.02
N THR A 312 -3.78 -29.18 -34.59
CA THR A 312 -3.01 -30.17 -35.37
C THR A 312 -3.65 -31.56 -35.36
N SER A 313 -4.45 -31.91 -34.35
CA SER A 313 -5.22 -33.16 -34.30
C SER A 313 -6.41 -33.21 -35.26
N GLY A 314 -6.54 -32.24 -36.17
CA GLY A 314 -7.52 -32.27 -37.27
C GLY A 314 -8.81 -31.51 -37.00
N LEU A 315 -8.89 -30.72 -35.92
CA LEU A 315 -10.10 -29.99 -35.56
C LEU A 315 -10.42 -28.79 -36.46
N PHE A 316 -9.48 -28.38 -37.33
CA PHE A 316 -9.60 -27.12 -38.08
C PHE A 316 -9.25 -27.19 -39.57
N LEU A 317 -9.06 -28.37 -40.17
CA LEU A 317 -8.48 -28.44 -41.52
C LEU A 317 -9.23 -29.36 -42.50
N PRO A 318 -10.00 -28.78 -43.45
CA PRO A 318 -10.14 -29.33 -44.79
C PRO A 318 -8.91 -28.98 -45.67
N SER A 319 -8.25 -30.03 -46.17
CA SER A 319 -7.50 -30.22 -47.43
C SER A 319 -6.50 -29.17 -47.99
N SER A 320 -5.23 -29.57 -48.00
CA SER A 320 -4.27 -29.68 -49.14
C SER A 320 -4.11 -28.53 -50.15
N GLY A 321 -3.07 -27.72 -49.95
CA GLY A 321 -2.41 -26.88 -50.95
C GLY A 321 -1.23 -26.11 -50.32
N ASP A 322 -0.04 -26.13 -50.92
CA ASP A 322 1.20 -25.55 -50.34
C ASP A 322 1.11 -24.06 -50.03
N SER A 323 0.31 -23.29 -50.78
CA SER A 323 0.08 -21.87 -50.49
C SER A 323 -0.78 -21.66 -49.24
N GLN A 324 -1.62 -22.63 -48.88
CA GLN A 324 -2.47 -22.56 -47.69
C GLN A 324 -1.71 -22.92 -46.42
N SER A 325 -0.63 -23.72 -46.49
CA SER A 325 0.15 -24.10 -45.30
C SER A 325 0.82 -22.89 -44.64
N LEU A 326 1.43 -22.00 -45.43
CA LEU A 326 2.04 -20.76 -44.91
C LEU A 326 1.03 -19.81 -44.25
N ILE A 327 -0.19 -19.72 -44.79
CA ILE A 327 -1.25 -18.90 -44.19
C ILE A 327 -1.71 -19.55 -42.88
N LYS A 328 -1.90 -20.87 -42.86
CA LYS A 328 -2.27 -21.63 -41.65
C LYS A 328 -1.26 -21.43 -40.54
N ASP A 329 0.02 -21.51 -40.87
CA ASP A 329 1.12 -21.31 -39.93
C ASP A 329 1.10 -19.91 -39.30
N LYS A 330 0.94 -18.86 -40.12
CA LYS A 330 0.81 -17.48 -39.63
C LYS A 330 -0.42 -17.30 -38.73
N VAL A 331 -1.55 -17.89 -39.11
CA VAL A 331 -2.78 -17.86 -38.30
C VAL A 331 -2.56 -18.56 -36.97
N ILE A 332 -1.91 -19.72 -36.95
CA ILE A 332 -1.58 -20.45 -35.71
C ILE A 332 -0.71 -19.59 -34.79
N LEU A 333 0.29 -18.88 -35.32
CA LEU A 333 1.15 -18.01 -34.52
C LEU A 333 0.39 -16.81 -33.94
N VAL A 334 -0.44 -16.14 -34.75
CA VAL A 334 -1.30 -15.04 -34.27
C VAL A 334 -2.26 -15.54 -33.20
N LEU A 335 -2.83 -16.73 -33.39
CA LEU A 335 -3.78 -17.31 -32.46
C LEU A 335 -3.09 -17.72 -31.15
N SER A 336 -1.87 -18.24 -31.24
CA SER A 336 -1.00 -18.54 -30.09
C SER A 336 -0.68 -17.27 -29.28
N PHE A 337 -0.39 -16.16 -29.96
CA PHE A 337 -0.23 -14.85 -29.33
C PHE A 337 -1.50 -14.39 -28.62
N LEU A 338 -2.67 -14.47 -29.28
CA LEU A 338 -3.95 -14.04 -28.71
C LEU A 338 -4.34 -14.86 -27.48
N ILE A 339 -4.08 -16.17 -27.50
CA ILE A 339 -4.30 -17.09 -26.38
C ILE A 339 -3.39 -16.73 -25.21
N GLY A 340 -2.11 -16.49 -25.46
CA GLY A 340 -1.20 -15.99 -24.43
C GLY A 340 -1.62 -14.63 -23.88
N PHE A 341 -2.18 -13.76 -24.73
CA PHE A 341 -2.59 -12.41 -24.36
C PHE A 341 -3.87 -12.38 -23.52
N SER A 342 -4.92 -13.12 -23.89
CA SER A 342 -6.27 -12.92 -23.33
C SER A 342 -6.94 -14.22 -22.87
N ASP A 343 -7.14 -14.37 -21.56
CA ASP A 343 -7.93 -15.48 -20.99
C ASP A 343 -9.35 -15.52 -21.54
N ARG A 344 -9.99 -14.34 -21.67
CA ARG A 344 -11.36 -14.24 -22.20
C ARG A 344 -11.46 -14.76 -23.63
N PHE A 345 -10.41 -14.54 -24.41
CA PHE A 345 -10.35 -15.05 -25.78
C PHE A 345 -10.26 -16.57 -25.78
N VAL A 346 -9.42 -17.13 -24.90
CA VAL A 346 -9.30 -18.58 -24.69
C VAL A 346 -10.65 -19.20 -24.33
N ASP A 347 -11.34 -18.64 -23.33
CA ASP A 347 -12.66 -19.12 -22.91
C ASP A 347 -13.67 -19.08 -24.06
N SER A 348 -13.69 -17.98 -24.83
CA SER A 348 -14.60 -17.84 -25.98
C SER A 348 -14.32 -18.89 -27.06
N VAL A 349 -13.04 -19.16 -27.34
CA VAL A 349 -12.64 -20.16 -28.33
C VAL A 349 -12.99 -21.57 -27.84
N PHE A 350 -12.65 -21.92 -26.61
CA PHE A 350 -13.01 -23.23 -26.04
C PHE A 350 -14.52 -23.44 -25.98
N ASN A 351 -15.31 -22.43 -25.58
CA ASN A 351 -16.76 -22.54 -25.55
C ASN A 351 -17.34 -22.75 -26.95
N THR A 352 -16.83 -22.04 -27.96
CA THR A 352 -17.26 -22.24 -29.36
C THR A 352 -16.91 -23.64 -29.86
N LEU A 353 -15.74 -24.14 -29.45
CA LEU A 353 -15.24 -25.46 -29.79
C LEU A 353 -16.12 -26.54 -29.13
N ILE A 354 -16.39 -26.42 -27.84
CA ILE A 354 -17.30 -27.30 -27.10
C ILE A 354 -18.71 -27.24 -27.69
N GLU A 355 -19.24 -26.07 -28.04
CA GLU A 355 -20.59 -25.93 -28.64
C GLU A 355 -20.70 -26.65 -29.98
N ARG A 356 -19.67 -26.52 -30.85
CA ARG A 356 -19.64 -27.24 -32.14
C ARG A 356 -19.54 -28.75 -31.97
N TYR A 357 -18.85 -29.24 -30.95
CA TYR A 357 -18.62 -30.68 -30.74
C TYR A 357 -19.61 -31.35 -29.79
N SER A 358 -20.25 -30.61 -28.88
CA SER A 358 -21.26 -31.13 -27.96
C SER A 358 -22.56 -31.48 -28.68
N GLY A 359 -22.71 -31.16 -29.97
CA GLY A 359 -23.88 -31.50 -30.78
C GLY A 359 -25.19 -30.89 -30.27
N LYS A 360 -25.12 -29.97 -29.29
CA LYS A 360 -26.26 -29.19 -28.82
C LYS A 360 -26.53 -28.13 -29.87
N SER A 361 -27.18 -28.55 -30.95
CA SER A 361 -28.11 -27.70 -31.69
C SER A 361 -28.85 -26.89 -30.63
N LYS A 362 -28.69 -25.56 -30.65
CA LYS A 362 -29.67 -24.67 -30.04
C LYS A 362 -31.00 -25.10 -30.66
N SER A 363 -31.77 -25.89 -29.91
CA SER A 363 -33.18 -26.09 -30.19
C SER A 363 -33.74 -24.68 -30.28
N PRO A 364 -34.35 -24.29 -31.42
CA PRO A 364 -34.92 -22.96 -31.55
C PRO A 364 -35.90 -22.82 -30.40
N GLU A 365 -35.59 -21.90 -29.49
CA GLU A 365 -36.51 -21.49 -28.44
C GLU A 365 -37.85 -21.21 -29.13
N PRO A 366 -38.94 -21.89 -28.76
CA PRO A 366 -40.23 -21.63 -29.35
C PRO A 366 -40.53 -20.16 -29.06
N LYS A 367 -40.65 -19.36 -30.14
CA LYS A 367 -41.19 -18.01 -30.06
C LYS A 367 -42.51 -18.11 -29.31
N SER A 368 -42.50 -17.71 -28.04
CA SER A 368 -43.68 -17.48 -27.25
C SER A 368 -44.39 -16.27 -27.82
N ASN A 369 -45.10 -16.48 -28.93
CA ASN A 369 -46.24 -15.68 -29.31
C ASN A 369 -47.35 -16.00 -28.29
N LEU A 370 -47.49 -15.17 -27.27
CA LEU A 370 -48.70 -15.06 -26.46
C LEU A 370 -48.76 -13.61 -25.98
N CYS A 371 -49.33 -12.73 -26.80
CA CYS A 371 -50.72 -12.27 -26.70
C CYS A 371 -50.99 -11.45 -25.44
N ASP A 372 -51.31 -10.18 -25.69
CA ASP A 372 -52.31 -9.38 -25.00
C ASP A 372 -52.26 -9.30 -23.47
N ARG A 373 -51.89 -8.11 -23.00
CA ARG A 373 -52.86 -7.28 -22.27
C ARG A 373 -52.43 -5.83 -22.28
N ASP A 374 -53.07 -5.08 -23.18
CA ASP A 374 -53.56 -3.75 -22.87
C ASP A 374 -54.40 -3.81 -21.59
N SER A 375 -54.16 -2.89 -20.64
CA SER A 375 -55.15 -2.24 -19.76
C SER A 375 -54.42 -1.32 -18.77
N GLU A 376 -54.64 -0.02 -18.96
CA GLU A 376 -54.72 1.08 -17.96
C GLU A 376 -53.69 1.23 -16.84
#